data_AF-A0A3B9QBT9-F1
#
_entry.id   AF-A0A3B9QBT9-F1
#
_cell.length_a   1.000
_cell.length_b   1.000
_cell.length_c   1.000
_cell.angle_alpha   90.00
_cell.angle_beta   90.00
_cell.angle_gamma   90.00
#
_symmetry.space_group_name_H-M   'P 1'
#
loop_
_entity.id
_entity.type
_entity.pdbx_description
1 polymer ?
#
loop_
_entity_poly.entity_id
_entity_poly.type
_entity_poly.pdbx_seq_one_letter_code
_entity_poly.pdbx_strand_id
1 'polypeptide(L)'
;MTERVSRLRTQSLETVPTISMERARIVTGVYKQYEGKVSVPVLRALVFKELMEGKEVYIGEDELIVGERGPVPKATPTYPEVCCHTLEDLVVIDSREKVFFKVGPAEKAIQQNEIIPFWQERSMRHKIFSQMTEEWKDCYEAGIFTEFMEQRAPGHTVADGKIYQKGFLDFKRDIERALAKLDFLNDPEAWDKSEQLKAMSICCDA
;
A
#
# COMPACT_ATOMS: atom_id res chain seq x y z
N MET A 1 -5.50 30.07 18.29
CA MET A 1 -5.03 29.42 17.05
C MET A 1 -4.34 30.49 16.21
N THR A 2 -3.13 30.26 15.72
CA THR A 2 -2.45 31.26 14.85
C THR A 2 -3.12 31.31 13.47
N GLU A 3 -2.94 32.40 12.72
CA GLU A 3 -3.49 32.51 11.36
C GLU A 3 -3.03 31.36 10.45
N ARG A 4 -1.74 31.01 10.52
CA ARG A 4 -1.15 29.86 9.82
C ARG A 4 -1.91 28.56 10.11
N VAL A 5 -2.12 28.24 11.39
CA VAL A 5 -2.83 27.02 11.81
C VAL A 5 -4.30 27.07 11.39
N SER A 6 -4.92 28.25 11.40
CA SER A 6 -6.29 28.43 10.92
C SER A 6 -6.41 28.08 9.43
N ARG A 7 -5.48 28.55 8.59
CA ARG A 7 -5.47 28.27 7.15
C ARG A 7 -5.28 26.77 6.87
N LEU A 8 -4.31 26.13 7.52
CA LEU A 8 -4.08 24.67 7.40
C LEU A 8 -5.30 23.85 7.84
N ARG A 9 -5.96 24.25 8.93
CA ARG A 9 -7.20 23.59 9.38
C ARG A 9 -8.32 23.74 8.36
N THR A 10 -8.54 24.94 7.83
CA THR A 10 -9.55 25.20 6.80
C THR A 10 -9.30 24.36 5.56
N GLN A 11 -8.06 24.36 5.03
CA GLN A 11 -7.66 23.51 3.91
C GLN A 11 -7.94 22.02 4.19
N SER A 12 -7.55 21.52 5.36
CA SER A 12 -7.79 20.13 5.75
C SER A 12 -9.28 19.78 5.83
N LEU A 13 -10.15 20.69 6.26
CA LEU A 13 -11.58 20.42 6.34
C LEU A 13 -12.26 20.51 4.97
N GLU A 14 -11.97 21.55 4.21
CA GLU A 14 -12.69 21.90 2.97
C GLU A 14 -12.19 21.12 1.74
N THR A 15 -10.97 20.60 1.75
CA THR A 15 -10.46 19.81 0.62
C THR A 15 -11.39 18.63 0.33
N VAL A 16 -11.72 18.43 -0.94
CA VAL A 16 -12.58 17.34 -1.40
C VAL A 16 -11.72 16.06 -1.56
N PRO A 17 -12.06 14.93 -0.91
CA PRO A 17 -11.32 13.69 -1.08
C PRO A 17 -11.43 13.15 -2.51
N THR A 18 -10.32 12.68 -3.07
CA THR A 18 -10.24 12.10 -4.42
C THR A 18 -9.49 10.77 -4.40
N ILE A 19 -9.64 9.95 -5.46
CA ILE A 19 -8.78 8.78 -5.68
C ILE A 19 -7.57 9.19 -6.53
N SER A 20 -6.38 8.76 -6.13
CA SER A 20 -5.17 8.79 -6.95
C SER A 20 -4.83 7.40 -7.47
N MET A 21 -4.57 7.31 -8.77
CA MET A 21 -4.14 6.08 -9.44
C MET A 21 -2.62 5.89 -9.47
N GLU A 22 -1.85 6.86 -9.01
CA GLU A 22 -0.38 6.86 -9.03
C GLU A 22 0.20 5.57 -8.40
N ARG A 23 -0.14 5.29 -7.14
CA ARG A 23 0.31 4.09 -6.43
C ARG A 23 -0.05 2.82 -7.21
N ALA A 24 -1.28 2.72 -7.69
CA ALA A 24 -1.76 1.53 -8.40
C ALA A 24 -0.93 1.26 -9.65
N ARG A 25 -0.56 2.30 -10.39
CA ARG A 25 0.30 2.18 -11.58
C ARG A 25 1.73 1.77 -11.22
N ILE A 26 2.32 2.41 -10.20
CA ILE A 26 3.67 2.07 -9.72
C ILE A 26 3.73 0.60 -9.29
N VAL A 27 2.83 0.18 -8.39
CA VAL A 27 2.76 -1.21 -7.91
C VAL A 27 2.58 -2.19 -9.08
N THR A 28 1.67 -1.89 -10.00
CA THR A 28 1.44 -2.72 -11.20
C THR A 28 2.69 -2.85 -12.06
N GLY A 29 3.43 -1.75 -12.26
CA GLY A 29 4.68 -1.74 -13.02
C GLY A 29 5.74 -2.64 -12.40
N VAL A 30 5.96 -2.52 -11.09
CA VAL A 30 6.93 -3.36 -10.36
C VAL A 30 6.55 -4.83 -10.43
N TYR A 31 5.28 -5.18 -10.21
CA TYR A 31 4.83 -6.56 -10.32
C TYR A 31 5.00 -7.11 -11.75
N LYS A 32 4.67 -6.35 -12.79
CA LYS A 32 4.91 -6.74 -14.20
C LYS A 32 6.39 -7.01 -14.47
N GLN A 33 7.27 -6.23 -13.85
CA GLN A 33 8.71 -6.33 -14.09
C GLN A 33 9.38 -7.46 -13.32
N TYR A 34 9.04 -7.66 -12.05
CA TYR A 34 9.83 -8.46 -11.11
C TYR A 34 9.15 -9.72 -10.60
N GLU A 35 7.83 -9.87 -10.72
CA GLU A 35 7.16 -11.08 -10.25
C GLU A 35 7.70 -12.33 -10.96
N GLY A 36 7.94 -13.40 -10.20
CA GLY A 36 8.56 -14.63 -10.69
C GLY A 36 10.07 -14.55 -10.92
N LYS A 37 10.69 -13.37 -10.84
CA LYS A 37 12.15 -13.17 -11.00
C LYS A 37 12.88 -12.99 -9.67
N VAL A 38 12.18 -12.54 -8.64
CA VAL A 38 12.71 -12.33 -7.28
C VAL A 38 11.80 -12.98 -6.25
N SER A 39 12.30 -13.18 -5.04
CA SER A 39 11.50 -13.70 -3.93
C SER A 39 10.37 -12.72 -3.55
N VAL A 40 9.30 -13.23 -2.96
CA VAL A 40 8.14 -12.42 -2.54
C VAL A 40 8.54 -11.28 -1.58
N PRO A 41 9.42 -11.47 -0.57
CA PRO A 41 9.88 -10.37 0.28
C PRO A 41 10.58 -9.28 -0.52
N VAL A 42 11.50 -9.65 -1.41
CA VAL A 42 12.24 -8.70 -2.26
C VAL A 42 11.31 -7.98 -3.21
N LEU A 43 10.34 -8.66 -3.83
CA LEU A 43 9.33 -8.04 -4.68
C LEU A 43 8.57 -6.93 -3.93
N ARG A 44 8.13 -7.20 -2.70
CA ARG A 44 7.41 -6.23 -1.87
C ARG A 44 8.30 -5.06 -1.45
N ALA A 45 9.57 -5.31 -1.18
CA ALA A 45 10.53 -4.25 -0.89
C ALA A 45 10.81 -3.36 -2.10
N LEU A 46 10.93 -3.95 -3.30
CA LEU A 46 11.06 -3.20 -4.55
C LEU A 46 9.82 -2.36 -4.84
N VAL A 47 8.61 -2.87 -4.55
CA VAL A 47 7.37 -2.08 -4.64
C VAL A 47 7.45 -0.88 -3.72
N PHE A 48 7.87 -1.07 -2.47
CA PHE A 48 8.00 0.03 -1.51
C PHE A 48 9.05 1.05 -1.97
N LYS A 49 10.21 0.58 -2.43
CA LYS A 49 11.27 1.44 -2.96
C LYS A 49 10.82 2.28 -4.14
N GLU A 50 10.20 1.65 -5.15
CA GLU A 50 9.69 2.38 -6.32
C GLU A 50 8.61 3.40 -5.93
N LEU A 51 7.79 3.10 -4.91
CA LEU A 51 6.82 4.05 -4.39
C LEU A 51 7.49 5.25 -3.72
N MET A 52 8.55 5.05 -2.92
CA MET A 52 9.23 6.16 -2.25
C MET A 52 10.03 7.02 -3.23
N GLU A 53 10.62 6.41 -4.26
CA GLU A 53 11.41 7.12 -5.29
C GLU A 53 10.55 7.78 -6.37
N GLY A 54 9.39 7.18 -6.71
CA GLY A 54 8.58 7.57 -7.87
C GLY A 54 7.33 8.38 -7.55
N LYS A 55 6.86 8.41 -6.30
CA LYS A 55 5.65 9.17 -5.95
C LYS A 55 5.88 10.68 -6.03
N GLU A 56 4.82 11.43 -6.33
CA GLU A 56 4.81 12.88 -6.24
C GLU A 56 5.02 13.33 -4.78
N VAL A 57 5.83 14.37 -4.63
CA VAL A 57 6.13 14.99 -3.33
C VAL A 57 5.36 16.30 -3.24
N TYR A 58 4.36 16.31 -2.35
CA TYR A 58 3.64 17.52 -1.99
C TYR A 58 4.29 18.19 -0.79
N ILE A 59 4.53 19.50 -0.91
CA ILE A 59 4.87 20.39 0.20
C ILE A 59 3.87 21.54 0.15
N GLY A 60 2.98 21.59 1.14
CA GLY A 60 1.93 22.59 1.22
C GLY A 60 2.45 23.95 1.65
N GLU A 61 1.74 24.99 1.25
CA GLU A 61 1.94 26.33 1.83
C GLU A 61 1.69 26.27 3.35
N ASP A 62 2.45 27.03 4.12
CA ASP A 62 2.34 27.12 5.59
C ASP A 62 2.70 25.84 6.39
N GLU A 63 3.06 24.73 5.73
CA GLU A 63 3.48 23.49 6.39
C GLU A 63 4.85 23.63 7.08
N LEU A 64 4.95 23.15 8.33
CA LEU A 64 6.22 23.01 9.05
C LEU A 64 6.70 21.56 9.13
N ILE A 65 5.74 20.63 9.13
CA ILE A 65 5.98 19.20 9.01
C ILE A 65 5.36 18.83 7.67
N VAL A 66 6.20 18.35 6.76
CA VAL A 66 5.86 18.14 5.36
C VAL A 66 5.67 16.66 5.05
N GLY A 67 4.94 16.39 3.97
CA GLY A 67 4.73 15.05 3.45
C GLY A 67 3.25 14.70 3.39
N GLU A 68 2.81 14.30 2.21
CA GLU A 68 1.46 13.82 1.94
C GLU A 68 1.51 12.38 1.41
N ARG A 69 0.45 11.62 1.72
CA ARG A 69 0.26 10.23 1.29
C ARG A 69 0.02 10.14 -0.22
N GLY A 70 -0.67 11.12 -0.80
CA GLY A 70 -0.90 11.22 -2.23
C GLY A 70 -0.24 12.45 -2.85
N PRO A 71 -0.52 12.72 -4.14
CA PRO A 71 0.08 13.86 -4.86
C PRO A 71 -0.38 15.22 -4.34
N VAL A 72 -1.55 15.27 -3.69
CA VAL A 72 -2.14 16.48 -3.09
C VAL A 72 -2.99 16.11 -1.87
N PRO A 73 -3.36 17.08 -1.01
CA PRO A 73 -4.17 16.81 0.17
C PRO A 73 -5.45 16.03 -0.13
N LYS A 74 -5.70 14.99 0.67
CA LYS A 74 -6.82 14.04 0.54
C LYS A 74 -6.94 13.27 -0.79
N ALA A 75 -5.98 13.39 -1.72
CA ALA A 75 -5.86 12.44 -2.82
C ALA A 75 -5.37 11.10 -2.27
N THR A 76 -6.22 10.09 -2.31
CA THR A 76 -6.00 8.83 -1.60
C THR A 76 -5.64 7.73 -2.59
N PRO A 77 -4.54 7.00 -2.37
CA PRO A 77 -4.17 5.90 -3.25
C PRO A 77 -5.15 4.73 -3.14
N THR A 78 -5.28 3.95 -4.23
CA THR A 78 -5.93 2.64 -4.22
C THR A 78 -4.92 1.49 -4.14
N TYR A 79 -5.37 0.33 -3.66
CA TYR A 79 -4.54 -0.84 -3.31
C TYR A 79 -5.02 -2.08 -4.07
N PRO A 80 -4.83 -2.14 -5.40
CA PRO A 80 -5.42 -3.18 -6.24
C PRO A 80 -4.87 -4.58 -5.93
N GLU A 81 -3.68 -4.68 -5.32
CA GLU A 81 -3.11 -5.94 -4.85
C GLU A 81 -3.86 -6.51 -3.62
N VAL A 82 -4.56 -5.66 -2.87
CA VAL A 82 -5.42 -6.08 -1.75
C VAL A 82 -6.83 -6.31 -2.26
N CYS A 83 -7.47 -5.26 -2.78
CA CYS A 83 -8.83 -5.29 -3.31
C CYS A 83 -8.89 -4.50 -4.62
N CYS A 84 -9.09 -5.22 -5.72
CA CYS A 84 -9.26 -4.61 -7.03
C CYS A 84 -10.72 -4.19 -7.24
N HIS A 85 -10.97 -2.88 -7.15
CA HIS A 85 -12.29 -2.31 -7.34
C HIS A 85 -12.75 -2.43 -8.80
N THR A 86 -14.02 -2.75 -9.02
CA THR A 86 -14.67 -2.68 -10.34
C THR A 86 -14.97 -1.23 -10.71
N LEU A 87 -15.39 -0.98 -11.96
CA LEU A 87 -15.86 0.35 -12.36
C LEU A 87 -17.13 0.76 -11.62
N GLU A 88 -18.02 -0.19 -11.33
CA GLU A 88 -19.23 0.07 -10.55
C GLU A 88 -18.87 0.50 -9.13
N ASP A 89 -17.90 -0.17 -8.50
CA ASP A 89 -17.40 0.24 -7.17
C ASP A 89 -16.90 1.69 -7.19
N LEU A 90 -16.18 2.11 -8.25
CA LEU A 90 -15.73 3.50 -8.39
C LEU A 90 -16.89 4.49 -8.56
N VAL A 91 -17.98 4.10 -9.23
CA VAL A 91 -19.20 4.93 -9.32
C VAL A 91 -19.86 5.07 -7.96
N VAL A 92 -19.97 3.98 -7.19
CA VAL A 92 -20.53 4.00 -5.83
C VAL A 92 -19.66 4.84 -4.88
N ILE A 93 -18.33 4.71 -4.95
CA ILE A 93 -17.39 5.49 -4.12
C ILE A 93 -17.48 7.00 -4.40
N ASP A 94 -17.69 7.39 -5.66
CA ASP A 94 -17.80 8.80 -6.10
C ASP A 94 -19.14 9.43 -5.70
N SER A 95 -20.22 8.65 -5.75
CA SER A 95 -21.60 9.13 -5.59
C SER A 95 -22.19 8.97 -4.19
N ARG A 96 -21.62 8.12 -3.33
CA ARG A 96 -22.15 7.88 -1.97
C ARG A 96 -22.17 9.15 -1.13
N GLU A 97 -23.19 9.29 -0.29
CA GLU A 97 -23.34 10.47 0.58
C GLU A 97 -22.21 10.58 1.62
N LYS A 98 -21.80 9.45 2.18
CA LYS A 98 -20.84 9.39 3.29
C LYS A 98 -19.51 8.80 2.84
N VAL A 99 -18.42 9.42 3.28
CA VAL A 99 -17.05 8.96 3.04
C VAL A 99 -16.75 8.78 1.54
N PHE A 100 -17.22 9.67 0.68
CA PHE A 100 -16.95 9.58 -0.75
C PHE A 100 -15.50 9.92 -1.10
N PHE A 101 -15.07 9.47 -2.28
CA PHE A 101 -13.86 9.95 -2.94
C PHE A 101 -14.21 10.25 -4.38
N LYS A 102 -13.95 11.47 -4.86
CA LYS A 102 -14.20 11.82 -6.26
C LYS A 102 -13.27 11.05 -7.18
N VAL A 103 -13.85 10.56 -8.28
CA VAL A 103 -13.14 9.74 -9.28
C VAL A 103 -13.43 10.30 -10.66
N GLY A 104 -12.41 10.90 -11.27
CA GLY A 104 -12.52 11.50 -12.60
C GLY A 104 -12.52 10.46 -13.73
N PRO A 105 -12.77 10.91 -14.98
CA PRO A 105 -12.72 10.05 -16.15
C PRO A 105 -11.33 9.42 -16.40
N ALA A 106 -10.26 10.15 -16.08
CA ALA A 106 -8.89 9.67 -16.25
C ALA A 106 -8.59 8.49 -15.32
N GLU A 107 -8.99 8.59 -14.05
CA GLU A 107 -8.81 7.52 -13.06
C GLU A 107 -9.60 6.28 -13.45
N LYS A 108 -10.86 6.44 -13.91
CA LYS A 108 -11.71 5.35 -14.41
C LYS A 108 -11.08 4.66 -15.63
N ALA A 109 -10.51 5.43 -16.55
CA ALA A 109 -9.83 4.89 -17.72
C ALA A 109 -8.58 4.08 -17.33
N ILE A 110 -7.76 4.56 -16.38
CA ILE A 110 -6.60 3.82 -15.86
C ILE A 110 -7.08 2.53 -15.17
N GLN A 111 -8.13 2.61 -14.35
CA GLN A 111 -8.68 1.44 -13.67
C GLN A 111 -9.13 0.38 -14.67
N GLN A 112 -9.88 0.77 -15.70
CA GLN A 112 -10.41 -0.14 -16.72
C GLN A 112 -9.32 -0.77 -17.59
N ASN A 113 -8.37 0.04 -18.06
CA ASN A 113 -7.45 -0.36 -19.13
C ASN A 113 -6.13 -0.95 -18.59
N GLU A 114 -5.70 -0.55 -17.40
CA GLU A 114 -4.41 -0.96 -16.84
C GLU A 114 -4.54 -1.84 -15.60
N ILE A 115 -5.43 -1.48 -14.66
CA ILE A 115 -5.45 -2.07 -13.31
C ILE A 115 -6.32 -3.33 -13.24
N ILE A 116 -7.60 -3.26 -13.61
CA ILE A 116 -8.53 -4.40 -13.59
C ILE A 116 -7.97 -5.59 -14.38
N PRO A 117 -7.49 -5.43 -15.64
CA PRO A 117 -6.99 -6.55 -16.42
C PRO A 117 -5.80 -7.27 -15.79
N PHE A 118 -5.04 -6.57 -14.95
CA PHE A 118 -3.92 -7.17 -14.23
C PHE A 118 -4.36 -7.74 -12.89
N TRP A 119 -5.12 -7.01 -12.06
CA TRP A 119 -5.30 -7.33 -10.64
C TRP A 119 -6.58 -8.09 -10.28
N GLN A 120 -7.60 -8.12 -11.15
CA GLN A 120 -8.92 -8.67 -10.80
C GLN A 120 -8.84 -10.06 -10.15
N GLU A 121 -8.10 -10.98 -10.78
CA GLU A 121 -7.93 -12.36 -10.30
C GLU A 121 -6.72 -12.56 -9.38
N ARG A 122 -5.93 -11.50 -9.16
CA ARG A 122 -4.66 -11.57 -8.42
C ARG A 122 -4.72 -10.92 -7.05
N SER A 123 -5.71 -10.05 -6.84
CA SER A 123 -5.96 -9.37 -5.57
C SER A 123 -6.11 -10.36 -4.42
N MET A 124 -5.72 -9.93 -3.22
CA MET A 124 -5.87 -10.73 -2.01
C MET A 124 -7.33 -11.14 -1.79
N ARG A 125 -8.27 -10.21 -1.99
CA ARG A 125 -9.71 -10.49 -1.95
C ARG A 125 -10.09 -11.65 -2.85
N HIS A 126 -9.73 -11.59 -4.14
CA HIS A 126 -10.10 -12.64 -5.09
C HIS A 126 -9.57 -14.01 -4.63
N LYS A 127 -8.30 -14.05 -4.19
CA LYS A 127 -7.69 -15.28 -3.68
C LYS A 127 -8.43 -15.82 -2.46
N ILE A 128 -8.76 -14.98 -1.48
CA ILE A 128 -9.53 -15.40 -0.29
C ILE A 128 -10.86 -16.03 -0.72
N PHE A 129 -11.67 -15.30 -1.48
CA PHE A 129 -13.01 -15.77 -1.90
C PHE A 129 -12.95 -17.03 -2.77
N SER A 130 -11.90 -17.21 -3.58
CA SER A 130 -11.70 -18.42 -4.38
C SER A 130 -11.43 -19.68 -3.57
N GLN A 131 -10.95 -19.53 -2.32
CA GLN A 131 -10.61 -20.63 -1.41
C GLN A 131 -11.68 -20.87 -0.34
N MET A 132 -12.71 -20.01 -0.24
CA MET A 132 -13.80 -20.17 0.72
C MET A 132 -14.88 -21.11 0.18
N THR A 133 -15.52 -21.85 1.10
CA THR A 133 -16.68 -22.69 0.75
C THR A 133 -17.91 -21.83 0.46
N GLU A 134 -18.93 -22.44 -0.13
CA GLU A 134 -20.14 -21.70 -0.47
C GLU A 134 -20.92 -21.28 0.78
N GLU A 135 -20.96 -22.12 1.81
CA GLU A 135 -21.63 -21.81 3.08
C GLU A 135 -21.00 -20.59 3.77
N TRP A 136 -19.68 -20.43 3.64
CA TRP A 136 -18.98 -19.24 4.16
C TRP A 136 -19.42 -17.98 3.41
N LYS A 137 -19.52 -18.06 2.08
CA LYS A 137 -19.94 -16.92 1.24
C LYS A 137 -21.40 -16.56 1.48
N ASP A 138 -22.28 -17.55 1.59
CA ASP A 138 -23.69 -17.35 1.93
C ASP A 138 -23.84 -16.60 3.25
N CYS A 139 -23.08 -17.00 4.29
CA CYS A 139 -23.11 -16.31 5.57
C CYS A 139 -22.56 -14.88 5.49
N TYR A 140 -21.50 -14.67 4.72
CA TYR A 140 -20.90 -13.35 4.49
C TYR A 140 -21.87 -12.43 3.74
N GLU A 141 -22.51 -12.90 2.66
CA GLU A 141 -23.47 -12.14 1.85
C GLU A 141 -24.77 -11.85 2.61
N ALA A 142 -25.21 -12.78 3.48
CA ALA A 142 -26.32 -12.55 4.39
C ALA A 142 -26.00 -11.55 5.52
N GLY A 143 -24.73 -11.12 5.65
CA GLY A 143 -24.29 -10.17 6.67
C GLY A 143 -24.24 -10.77 8.08
N ILE A 144 -24.13 -12.09 8.21
CA ILE A 144 -23.99 -12.77 9.51
C ILE A 144 -22.66 -12.38 10.17
N PHE A 145 -21.62 -12.22 9.36
CA PHE A 145 -20.34 -11.68 9.77
C PHE A 145 -19.72 -10.84 8.64
N THR A 146 -18.67 -10.11 8.97
CA THR A 146 -17.84 -9.40 7.99
C THR A 146 -16.38 -9.79 8.20
N GLU A 147 -15.63 -9.99 7.13
CA GLU A 147 -14.18 -10.22 7.16
C GLU A 147 -13.47 -8.91 6.81
N PHE A 148 -12.62 -8.42 7.72
CA PHE A 148 -12.00 -7.10 7.58
C PHE A 148 -10.78 -7.12 6.65
N MET A 149 -9.98 -8.19 6.72
CA MET A 149 -8.67 -8.25 6.05
C MET A 149 -8.76 -8.62 4.56
N GLU A 150 -9.96 -8.82 4.03
CA GLU A 150 -10.17 -9.06 2.59
C GLU A 150 -10.12 -7.77 1.76
N GLN A 151 -10.53 -6.63 2.34
CA GLN A 151 -10.54 -5.32 1.65
C GLN A 151 -9.38 -4.40 2.04
N ARG A 152 -8.73 -4.69 3.17
CA ARG A 152 -7.80 -3.78 3.83
C ARG A 152 -6.58 -4.53 4.32
N ALA A 153 -5.41 -3.89 4.22
CA ALA A 153 -4.20 -4.39 4.85
C ALA A 153 -4.38 -4.39 6.38
N PRO A 154 -3.74 -5.33 7.12
CA PRO A 154 -3.95 -5.50 8.55
C PRO A 154 -3.72 -4.21 9.34
N GLY A 155 -2.56 -3.56 9.25
CA GLY A 155 -2.27 -2.28 9.91
C GLY A 155 -2.30 -2.25 11.45
N HIS A 156 -2.91 -3.24 12.12
CA HIS A 156 -3.12 -3.36 13.58
C HIS A 156 -1.80 -3.58 14.35
N THR A 157 -0.91 -2.60 14.32
CA THR A 157 0.40 -2.63 14.95
C THR A 157 0.75 -1.28 15.59
N VAL A 158 1.64 -1.29 16.58
CA VAL A 158 2.24 -0.09 17.16
C VAL A 158 3.73 -0.09 16.84
N ALA A 159 4.27 1.07 16.47
CA ALA A 159 5.73 1.19 16.30
C ALA A 159 6.43 0.96 17.65
N ASP A 160 7.60 0.34 17.61
CA ASP A 160 8.45 0.20 18.79
C ASP A 160 9.32 1.44 19.01
N GLY A 161 10.18 1.40 20.04
CA GLY A 161 11.08 2.51 20.36
C GLY A 161 12.31 2.65 19.47
N LYS A 162 12.52 1.77 18.47
CA LYS A 162 13.79 1.70 17.73
C LYS A 162 14.03 2.96 16.89
N ILE A 163 12.99 3.58 16.33
CA ILE A 163 13.11 4.81 15.54
C ILE A 163 13.72 5.99 16.32
N TYR A 164 13.57 5.99 17.65
CA TYR A 164 14.15 7.01 18.53
C TYR A 164 15.62 6.73 18.91
N GLN A 165 16.11 5.52 18.62
CA GLN A 165 17.44 5.04 19.06
C GLN A 165 18.37 4.71 17.88
N LYS A 166 17.81 4.43 16.69
CA LYS A 166 18.53 3.98 15.50
C LYS A 166 18.03 4.71 14.26
N GLY A 167 18.96 5.06 13.38
CA GLY A 167 18.63 5.48 12.01
C GLY A 167 18.64 4.30 11.03
N PHE A 168 18.19 4.53 9.80
CA PHE A 168 18.21 3.51 8.74
C PHE A 168 19.60 2.93 8.46
N LEU A 169 20.67 3.73 8.59
CA LEU A 169 22.04 3.24 8.47
C LEU A 169 22.44 2.25 9.58
N ASP A 170 21.91 2.40 10.79
CA ASP A 170 22.15 1.45 11.87
C ASP A 170 21.40 0.14 11.62
N PHE A 171 20.16 0.23 11.09
CA PHE A 171 19.42 -0.97 10.66
C PHE A 171 20.15 -1.70 9.54
N LYS A 172 20.74 -1.01 8.56
CA LYS A 172 21.56 -1.66 7.51
C LYS A 172 22.75 -2.42 8.09
N ARG A 173 23.46 -1.83 9.05
CA ARG A 173 24.57 -2.53 9.76
C ARG A 173 24.08 -3.75 10.53
N ASP A 174 22.91 -3.68 11.17
CA ASP A 174 22.30 -4.83 11.85
C ASP A 174 21.96 -5.95 10.87
N ILE A 175 21.38 -5.59 9.72
CA ILE A 175 21.02 -6.51 8.65
C ILE A 175 22.26 -7.18 8.06
N GLU A 176 23.31 -6.43 7.76
CA GLU A 176 24.59 -6.96 7.28
C GLU A 176 25.21 -7.95 8.28
N ARG A 177 25.19 -7.62 9.57
CA ARG A 177 25.66 -8.52 10.64
C ARG A 177 24.80 -9.78 10.76
N ALA A 178 23.50 -9.68 10.53
CA ALA A 178 22.60 -10.84 10.56
C ALA A 178 22.84 -11.74 9.34
N LEU A 179 22.98 -11.16 8.14
CA LEU A 179 23.31 -11.87 6.90
C LEU A 179 24.62 -12.65 7.03
N ALA A 180 25.66 -12.03 7.58
CA ALA A 180 26.97 -12.67 7.76
C ALA A 180 26.97 -13.86 8.73
N LYS A 181 25.93 -14.01 9.55
CA LYS A 181 25.79 -15.09 10.54
C LYS A 181 24.89 -16.24 10.07
N LEU A 182 24.29 -16.15 8.87
CA LEU A 182 23.43 -17.20 8.37
C LEU A 182 24.23 -18.47 8.05
N ASP A 183 23.74 -19.60 8.54
CA ASP A 183 24.32 -20.92 8.28
C ASP A 183 23.57 -21.61 7.14
N PHE A 184 24.03 -21.40 5.91
CA PHE A 184 23.42 -22.03 4.72
C PHE A 184 23.63 -23.54 4.61
N LEU A 185 24.50 -24.13 5.45
CA LEU A 185 24.78 -25.57 5.39
C LEU A 185 23.83 -26.35 6.31
N ASN A 186 23.49 -25.79 7.48
CA ASN A 186 22.71 -26.51 8.50
C ASN A 186 21.35 -25.90 8.83
N ASP A 187 21.08 -24.63 8.47
CA ASP A 187 19.76 -24.01 8.68
C ASP A 187 18.92 -24.07 7.39
N PRO A 188 17.85 -24.90 7.33
CA PRO A 188 17.01 -25.02 6.15
C PRO A 188 16.25 -23.72 5.81
N GLU A 189 16.09 -22.80 6.76
CA GLU A 189 15.44 -21.50 6.55
C GLU A 189 16.45 -20.39 6.19
N ALA A 190 17.75 -20.70 6.11
CA ALA A 190 18.79 -19.68 5.89
C ALA A 190 18.53 -18.87 4.62
N TRP A 191 18.05 -19.52 3.55
CA TRP A 191 17.68 -18.85 2.31
C TRP A 191 16.54 -17.85 2.51
N ASP A 192 15.43 -18.28 3.13
CA ASP A 192 14.27 -17.42 3.35
C ASP A 192 14.61 -16.24 4.30
N LYS A 193 15.41 -16.50 5.34
CA LYS A 193 15.93 -15.45 6.24
C LYS A 193 16.79 -14.45 5.47
N SER A 194 17.66 -14.93 4.58
CA SER A 194 18.47 -14.08 3.69
C SER A 194 17.59 -13.20 2.81
N GLU A 195 16.56 -13.76 2.18
CA GLU A 195 15.65 -12.99 1.31
C GLU A 195 14.85 -11.92 2.08
N GLN A 196 14.40 -12.23 3.30
CA GLN A 196 13.77 -11.26 4.19
C GLN A 196 14.74 -10.12 4.58
N LEU A 197 15.97 -10.45 4.94
CA LEU A 197 16.99 -9.47 5.31
C LEU A 197 17.38 -8.57 4.12
N LYS A 198 17.52 -9.14 2.92
CA LYS A 198 17.74 -8.35 1.69
C LYS A 198 16.58 -7.39 1.44
N ALA A 199 15.33 -7.87 1.57
CA ALA A 199 14.14 -7.04 1.44
C ALA A 199 14.12 -5.88 2.45
N MET A 200 14.44 -6.14 3.72
CA MET A 200 14.56 -5.09 4.75
C MET A 200 15.65 -4.07 4.42
N SER A 201 16.79 -4.51 3.88
CA SER A 201 17.86 -3.60 3.46
C SER A 201 17.40 -2.69 2.33
N ILE A 202 16.67 -3.22 1.34
CA ILE A 202 16.09 -2.42 0.25
C ILE A 202 15.12 -1.37 0.82
N CYS A 203 14.28 -1.75 1.77
CA CYS A 203 13.36 -0.80 2.43
C CYS A 203 14.07 0.28 3.25
N CYS A 204 15.30 0.05 3.72
CA CYS A 204 16.07 1.09 4.41
C CYS A 204 16.63 2.14 3.45
N ASP A 205 16.81 1.79 2.18
CA ASP A 205 17.33 2.70 1.12
C ASP A 205 16.21 3.44 0.37
N ALA A 206 14.97 2.97 0.49
CA ALA A 206 13.76 3.57 -0.06
C ALA A 206 13.41 4.89 0.65
#